data_AF-A0AAN7IDG2-F1
#
_entry.id   AF-A0AAN7IDG2-F1
#
_cell.length_a   1.000
_cell.length_b   1.000
_cell.length_c   1.000
_cell.angle_alpha   90.00
_cell.angle_beta   90.00
_cell.angle_gamma   90.00
#
_symmetry.space_group_name_H-M   'P 1'
#
loop_
_entity.id
_entity.type
_entity.pdbx_description
1 polymer ?
#
loop_
_entity_poly.entity_id
_entity_poly.type
_entity_poly.pdbx_seq_one_letter_code
_entity_poly.pdbx_strand_id
1 'polypeptide(L)'
;MAPRATLKLKTKTASFYLLICDFFNLATAGTIAFSFPELFNFPSALFNYAKTLVVLNLMGNNVFVNPPSSVLLGFPSLKTLHLDKVWYAKPDSFSRFLSCCPVLQDLTLHLQTYTYDVLKIIVPTLKRLYLDFNNTAYQYNKLEINAPALEYLCFSGYVIENVLLGILSNLVEAVIEVDYDEIKDYGNMIMDFIKQLSNVKSLHLDSTLTQFLCKATKFDLPMFHNLAFLNFHVGACLWHVLPHLLHLAPNLAVLVFEKEETGFYVCDEEDTSIIERMFNEDFPICISSHLKTFHFIGFEGSTYELKFVGHILKTARFLKSMTISSANIHSEEKFRVVKELLMLPRESRTCQIAFS
;
A
#
# COMPACT_ATOMS: atom_id res chain seq x y z
N MET A 1 -28.29 12.16 6.93
CA MET A 1 -27.93 12.79 5.63
C MET A 1 -27.83 14.28 5.85
N ALA A 2 -26.61 14.81 5.97
CA ALA A 2 -26.36 16.26 5.93
C ALA A 2 -25.83 16.61 4.52
N PRO A 3 -26.18 17.78 3.94
CA PRO A 3 -25.84 18.06 2.56
C PRO A 3 -24.35 18.37 2.41
N ARG A 4 -23.68 17.68 1.47
CA ARG A 4 -22.39 18.09 0.93
C ARG A 4 -22.60 19.39 0.14
N ALA A 5 -22.15 20.51 0.67
CA ALA A 5 -22.12 21.76 -0.07
C ALA A 5 -20.88 21.75 -0.99
N THR A 6 -21.09 21.44 -2.27
CA THR A 6 -20.06 21.59 -3.31
C THR A 6 -20.21 23.00 -3.91
N LEU A 7 -19.36 23.94 -3.50
CA LEU A 7 -19.40 25.32 -4.00
C LEU A 7 -18.43 25.47 -5.19
N LYS A 8 -18.98 25.54 -6.41
CA LYS A 8 -18.24 25.99 -7.60
C LYS A 8 -18.26 27.52 -7.62
N LEU A 9 -17.13 28.16 -7.31
CA LEU A 9 -17.03 29.62 -7.35
C LEU A 9 -16.34 30.08 -8.64
N LYS A 10 -17.05 30.89 -9.43
CA LYS A 10 -16.51 31.79 -10.46
C LYS A 10 -16.72 33.22 -9.96
N THR A 11 -15.69 33.95 -9.52
CA THR A 11 -15.57 35.43 -9.58
C THR A 11 -14.36 36.01 -8.84
N LYS A 12 -14.00 37.25 -9.24
CA LYS A 12 -12.77 38.04 -8.99
C LYS A 12 -12.31 38.19 -7.52
N THR A 13 -11.09 37.73 -7.30
CA THR A 13 -10.04 37.93 -6.26
C THR A 13 -10.29 38.67 -4.92
N ALA A 14 -11.08 39.74 -4.82
CA ALA A 14 -11.20 40.50 -3.55
C ALA A 14 -12.34 40.01 -2.65
N SER A 15 -13.51 39.67 -3.21
CA SER A 15 -14.62 39.09 -2.44
C SER A 15 -14.37 37.64 -2.04
N PHE A 16 -13.41 36.96 -2.67
CA PHE A 16 -13.05 35.57 -2.41
C PHE A 16 -12.34 35.40 -1.06
N TYR A 17 -11.51 36.37 -0.67
CA TYR A 17 -10.74 36.33 0.57
C TYR A 17 -11.63 36.49 1.80
N LEU A 18 -12.61 37.40 1.74
CA LEU A 18 -13.61 37.57 2.80
C LEU A 18 -14.52 36.35 2.92
N LEU A 19 -14.97 35.77 1.80
CA LEU A 19 -15.76 34.53 1.82
C LEU A 19 -14.99 33.33 2.38
N ILE A 20 -13.71 33.18 2.07
CA ILE A 20 -12.87 32.12 2.68
C ILE A 20 -12.71 32.36 4.17
N CYS A 21 -12.34 33.57 4.60
CA CYS A 21 -12.19 33.89 6.03
C CYS A 21 -13.50 33.70 6.81
N ASP A 22 -14.64 34.11 6.26
CA ASP A 22 -15.95 33.90 6.87
C ASP A 22 -16.34 32.41 6.90
N PHE A 23 -16.06 31.66 5.83
CA PHE A 23 -16.33 30.22 5.78
C PHE A 23 -15.48 29.41 6.77
N PHE A 24 -14.20 29.77 6.94
CA PHE A 24 -13.32 29.14 7.93
C PHE A 24 -13.65 29.58 9.37
N ASN A 25 -14.08 30.82 9.59
CA ASN A 25 -14.58 31.27 10.90
C ASN A 25 -15.91 30.58 11.29
N LEU A 26 -16.71 30.15 10.31
CA LEU A 26 -17.97 29.41 10.52
C LEU A 26 -17.78 27.89 10.61
N ALA A 27 -16.64 27.34 10.20
CA ALA A 27 -16.37 25.91 10.20
C ALA A 27 -15.91 25.41 11.58
N THR A 28 -16.81 25.37 12.56
CA THR A 28 -16.63 24.53 13.74
C THR A 28 -16.98 23.09 13.36
N ALA A 29 -15.95 22.24 13.23
CA ALA A 29 -16.02 20.83 12.84
C ALA A 29 -16.54 20.59 11.40
N GLY A 30 -15.66 20.74 10.41
CA GLY A 30 -15.98 20.43 9.01
C GLY A 30 -14.75 19.99 8.20
N THR A 31 -15.00 19.14 7.20
CA THR A 31 -14.05 18.80 6.13
C THR A 31 -14.15 19.87 5.04
N ILE A 32 -13.03 20.43 4.62
CA ILE A 32 -12.97 21.42 3.54
C ILE A 32 -12.14 20.83 2.39
N ALA A 33 -12.68 20.87 1.17
CA ALA A 33 -12.02 20.42 -0.06
C ALA A 33 -12.12 21.53 -1.12
N PHE A 34 -11.01 21.82 -1.79
CA PHE A 34 -10.94 22.82 -2.87
C PHE A 34 -10.37 22.21 -4.16
N SER A 35 -10.82 22.71 -5.31
CA SER A 35 -10.26 22.40 -6.65
C SER A 35 -10.25 23.66 -7.51
N PHE A 36 -9.10 24.08 -8.05
CA PHE A 36 -8.96 25.36 -8.76
C PHE A 36 -8.41 25.22 -10.19
N PRO A 37 -9.03 25.90 -11.19
CA PRO A 37 -8.54 25.93 -12.57
C PRO A 37 -7.43 26.96 -12.84
N GLU A 38 -7.23 27.96 -11.97
CA GLU A 38 -6.15 28.96 -12.04
C GLU A 38 -5.17 28.79 -10.87
N LEU A 39 -3.98 29.41 -10.95
CA LEU A 39 -2.96 29.35 -9.89
C LEU A 39 -3.53 29.91 -8.57
N PHE A 40 -3.71 29.02 -7.59
CA PHE A 40 -4.28 29.31 -6.29
C PHE A 40 -3.19 29.33 -5.23
N ASN A 41 -2.85 30.52 -4.77
CA ASN A 41 -1.98 30.67 -3.61
C ASN A 41 -2.77 30.38 -2.34
N PHE A 42 -2.38 29.32 -1.63
CA PHE A 42 -2.98 28.97 -0.35
C PHE A 42 -2.82 30.14 0.64
N PRO A 43 -3.93 30.69 1.19
CA PRO A 43 -3.86 31.91 1.98
C PRO A 43 -3.05 31.72 3.26
N SER A 44 -1.94 32.45 3.39
CA SER A 44 -1.08 32.40 4.58
C SER A 44 -1.81 32.78 5.88
N ALA A 45 -2.88 33.59 5.78
CA ALA A 45 -3.73 33.95 6.90
C ALA A 45 -4.41 32.73 7.56
N LEU A 46 -4.64 31.63 6.83
CA LEU A 46 -5.27 30.44 7.41
C LEU A 46 -4.41 29.78 8.49
N PHE A 47 -3.08 29.85 8.38
CA PHE A 47 -2.17 29.39 9.45
C PHE A 47 -2.34 30.22 10.75
N ASN A 48 -2.89 31.43 10.66
CA ASN A 48 -3.12 32.28 11.82
C ASN A 48 -4.47 31.99 12.48
N TYR A 49 -5.53 31.80 11.70
CA TYR A 49 -6.91 31.79 12.23
C TYR A 49 -7.56 30.41 12.34
N ALA A 50 -7.16 29.44 11.51
CA ALA A 50 -7.84 28.14 11.43
C ALA A 50 -7.40 27.17 12.55
N LYS A 51 -7.51 27.60 13.82
CA LYS A 51 -7.00 26.85 14.98
C LYS A 51 -7.84 25.62 15.33
N THR A 52 -9.12 25.61 14.95
CA THR A 52 -10.09 24.53 15.19
C THR A 52 -10.18 23.54 14.05
N LEU A 53 -9.46 23.77 12.94
CA LEU A 53 -9.51 22.91 11.76
C LEU A 53 -8.95 21.53 12.08
N VAL A 54 -9.75 20.48 11.84
CA VAL A 54 -9.37 19.08 12.13
C VAL A 54 -8.97 18.32 10.86
N VAL A 55 -9.57 18.67 9.73
CA VAL A 55 -9.32 18.02 8.43
C VAL A 55 -9.08 19.08 7.37
N LEU A 56 -7.98 18.94 6.63
CA LEU A 56 -7.63 19.82 5.53
C LEU A 56 -7.36 18.98 4.28
N ASN A 57 -8.13 19.22 3.23
CA ASN A 57 -7.93 18.59 1.94
C ASN A 57 -7.62 19.67 0.88
N LEU A 58 -6.44 19.59 0.30
CA LEU A 58 -5.98 20.46 -0.78
C LEU A 58 -5.78 19.62 -2.04
N MET A 59 -6.59 19.88 -3.07
CA MET A 59 -6.52 19.16 -4.35
C MET A 59 -6.31 20.12 -5.51
N GLY A 60 -5.41 19.75 -6.41
CA GLY A 60 -5.33 20.30 -7.75
C GLY A 60 -3.96 20.82 -8.14
N ASN A 61 -3.63 20.63 -9.42
CA ASN A 61 -2.34 20.92 -10.06
C ASN A 61 -1.88 22.38 -10.00
N ASN A 62 -2.69 23.29 -9.46
CA ASN A 62 -2.44 24.73 -9.43
C ASN A 62 -2.47 25.30 -8.01
N VAL A 63 -2.50 24.45 -6.96
CA VAL A 63 -2.49 24.89 -5.57
C VAL A 63 -1.05 25.09 -5.11
N PHE A 64 -0.70 26.31 -4.68
CA PHE A 64 0.62 26.67 -4.22
C PHE A 64 0.62 26.98 -2.71
N VAL A 65 1.38 26.20 -1.93
CA VAL A 65 1.47 26.33 -0.48
C VAL A 65 2.81 26.95 -0.10
N ASN A 66 2.71 28.10 0.57
CA ASN A 66 3.83 28.77 1.22
C ASN A 66 3.55 28.86 2.71
N PRO A 67 3.94 27.85 3.50
CA PRO A 67 3.71 27.86 4.94
C PRO A 67 4.52 28.98 5.60
N PRO A 68 4.16 29.47 6.78
CA PRO A 68 4.95 30.45 7.51
C PRO A 68 6.26 29.86 8.02
N SER A 69 7.25 30.72 8.30
CA SER A 69 8.52 30.29 8.92
C SER A 69 8.41 30.13 10.44
N SER A 70 7.31 30.58 11.05
CA SER A 70 7.10 30.57 12.51
C SER A 70 6.30 29.35 12.94
N VAL A 71 6.83 28.59 13.91
CA VAL A 71 6.18 27.40 14.50
C VAL A 71 4.92 27.76 15.31
N LEU A 72 4.75 29.05 15.69
CA LEU A 72 3.55 29.53 16.40
C LEU A 72 2.32 29.65 15.48
N LEU A 73 2.55 29.62 14.17
CA LEU A 73 1.51 29.69 13.15
C LEU A 73 1.27 28.28 12.60
N GLY A 74 0.01 27.89 12.45
CA GLY A 74 -0.34 26.52 12.11
C GLY A 74 -1.73 26.10 12.54
N PHE A 75 -1.97 24.80 12.40
CA PHE A 75 -3.25 24.13 12.60
C PHE A 75 -3.14 23.17 13.81
N PRO A 76 -3.22 23.68 15.05
CA PRO A 76 -2.99 22.91 16.27
C PRO A 76 -4.02 21.79 16.51
N SER A 77 -5.18 21.83 15.84
CA SER A 77 -6.22 20.79 15.94
C SER A 77 -6.24 19.82 14.76
N LEU A 78 -5.35 20.00 13.77
CA LEU A 78 -5.40 19.26 12.51
C LEU A 78 -4.92 17.83 12.69
N LYS A 79 -5.82 16.88 12.48
CA LYS A 79 -5.57 15.44 12.58
C LYS A 79 -5.43 14.77 11.23
N THR A 80 -6.06 15.31 10.18
CA THR A 80 -6.03 14.71 8.84
C THR A 80 -5.61 15.76 7.81
N LEU A 81 -4.59 15.43 7.02
CA LEU A 81 -4.07 16.26 5.95
C LEU A 81 -4.01 15.44 4.65
N HIS A 82 -4.75 15.88 3.64
CA HIS A 82 -4.72 15.30 2.30
C HIS A 82 -4.20 16.34 1.32
N LEU A 83 -3.10 16.01 0.66
CA LEU A 83 -2.45 16.84 -0.35
C LEU A 83 -2.43 16.07 -1.66
N ASP A 84 -3.23 16.53 -2.60
CA ASP A 84 -3.34 15.97 -3.94
C ASP A 84 -2.85 17.01 -4.95
N LYS A 85 -1.66 16.76 -5.50
CA LYS A 85 -1.05 17.57 -6.56
C LYS A 85 -0.74 19.02 -6.21
N VAL A 86 -0.31 19.25 -4.98
CA VAL A 86 0.02 20.57 -4.41
C VAL A 86 1.48 20.96 -4.65
N TRP A 87 1.72 22.26 -4.90
CA TRP A 87 3.03 22.87 -5.16
C TRP A 87 3.54 23.58 -3.90
N TYR A 88 4.86 23.65 -3.74
CA TYR A 88 5.48 24.28 -2.58
C TYR A 88 6.43 25.42 -2.97
N ALA A 89 6.48 26.47 -2.14
CA ALA A 89 7.26 27.66 -2.48
C ALA A 89 8.77 27.48 -2.42
N LYS A 90 9.25 26.57 -1.57
CA LYS A 90 10.66 26.31 -1.31
C LYS A 90 10.86 24.82 -1.01
N PRO A 91 12.09 24.29 -1.16
CA PRO A 91 12.38 22.88 -0.83
C PRO A 91 12.01 22.46 0.61
N ASP A 92 12.12 23.38 1.57
CA ASP A 92 11.76 23.14 2.98
C ASP A 92 10.29 23.42 3.31
N SER A 93 9.49 23.88 2.34
CA SER A 93 8.10 24.29 2.60
C SER A 93 7.22 23.12 3.00
N PHE A 94 7.39 21.94 2.39
CA PHE A 94 6.59 20.77 2.80
C PHE A 94 6.86 20.37 4.26
N SER A 95 8.13 20.28 4.68
CA SER A 95 8.48 19.92 6.06
C SER A 95 8.01 20.99 7.06
N ARG A 96 8.07 22.27 6.69
CA ARG A 96 7.48 23.37 7.48
C ARG A 96 5.97 23.27 7.58
N PHE A 97 5.29 22.81 6.53
CA PHE A 97 3.84 22.62 6.59
C PHE A 97 3.48 21.53 7.60
N LEU A 98 4.22 20.42 7.60
CA LEU A 98 4.03 19.35 8.58
C LEU A 98 4.31 19.84 10.01
N SER A 99 5.34 20.67 10.22
CA SER A 99 5.64 21.22 11.56
C SER A 99 4.56 22.19 12.08
N CYS A 100 3.74 22.75 11.20
CA CYS A 100 2.57 23.55 11.56
C CYS A 100 1.38 22.69 12.06
N CYS A 101 1.47 21.36 12.02
CA CYS A 101 0.38 20.42 12.31
C CYS A 101 0.78 19.45 13.45
N PRO A 102 0.89 19.93 14.71
CA PRO A 102 1.51 19.17 15.81
C PRO A 102 0.73 17.93 16.28
N VAL A 103 -0.54 17.79 15.90
CA VAL A 103 -1.41 16.66 16.30
C VAL A 103 -1.83 15.80 15.11
N LEU A 104 -1.10 15.90 13.99
CA LEU A 104 -1.42 15.20 12.74
C LEU A 104 -1.34 13.68 12.92
N GLN A 105 -2.39 12.97 12.52
CA GLN A 105 -2.55 11.52 12.69
C GLN A 105 -2.71 10.79 11.36
N ASP A 106 -3.26 11.43 10.34
CA ASP A 106 -3.51 10.84 9.03
C ASP A 106 -2.98 11.77 7.93
N LEU A 107 -2.06 11.28 7.10
CA LEU A 107 -1.42 12.02 6.02
C LEU A 107 -1.57 11.24 4.72
N THR A 108 -2.16 11.87 3.71
CA THR A 108 -2.28 11.33 2.35
C THR A 108 -1.59 12.29 1.39
N LEU A 109 -0.63 11.78 0.62
CA LEU A 109 0.12 12.54 -0.38
C LEU A 109 -0.02 11.88 -1.75
N HIS A 110 -0.57 12.62 -2.71
CA HIS A 110 -0.40 12.32 -4.14
C HIS A 110 0.57 13.34 -4.71
N LEU A 111 1.78 12.87 -5.01
CA LEU A 111 2.89 13.74 -5.38
C LEU A 111 2.73 14.25 -6.83
N GLN A 112 3.47 15.32 -7.15
CA GLN A 112 3.54 15.89 -8.50
C GLN A 112 4.96 15.89 -9.06
N THR A 113 5.00 16.04 -10.38
CA THR A 113 6.15 15.78 -11.24
C THR A 113 7.13 16.96 -11.31
N TYR A 114 7.39 17.72 -10.24
CA TYR A 114 8.49 18.69 -10.28
C TYR A 114 9.34 18.81 -8.98
N THR A 115 10.57 18.27 -9.08
CA THR A 115 11.87 18.63 -8.47
C THR A 115 11.93 19.07 -7.00
N TYR A 116 11.95 18.11 -6.07
CA TYR A 116 12.64 18.28 -4.80
C TYR A 116 13.54 17.07 -4.54
N ASP A 117 14.81 17.33 -4.21
CA ASP A 117 15.84 16.29 -4.05
C ASP A 117 15.49 15.26 -2.95
N VAL A 118 14.83 15.71 -1.86
CA VAL A 118 14.53 14.89 -0.68
C VAL A 118 13.12 15.14 -0.16
N LEU A 119 12.32 14.08 -0.01
CA LEU A 119 11.04 14.10 0.70
C LEU A 119 11.21 13.67 2.16
N LYS A 120 10.91 14.56 3.11
CA LYS A 120 11.04 14.28 4.55
C LYS A 120 9.70 14.33 5.26
N ILE A 121 9.33 13.22 5.89
CA ILE A 121 8.11 13.09 6.70
C ILE A 121 8.52 12.77 8.13
N ILE A 122 8.65 13.81 8.96
CA ILE A 122 9.05 13.69 10.37
C ILE A 122 7.86 14.14 11.21
N VAL A 123 6.99 13.19 11.56
CA VAL A 123 5.72 13.46 12.25
C VAL A 123 5.51 12.41 13.33
N PRO A 124 5.91 12.68 14.59
CA PRO A 124 5.84 11.68 15.67
C PRO A 124 4.45 11.19 16.03
N THR A 125 3.41 11.97 15.74
CA THR A 125 2.00 11.67 16.04
C THR A 125 1.28 10.90 14.93
N LEU A 126 1.93 10.72 13.79
CA LEU A 126 1.31 10.15 12.59
C LEU A 126 1.02 8.67 12.78
N LYS A 127 -0.23 8.27 12.57
CA LYS A 127 -0.73 6.89 12.68
C LYS A 127 -0.95 6.24 11.32
N ARG A 128 -1.36 7.03 10.31
CA ARG A 128 -1.65 6.54 8.95
C ARG A 128 -0.92 7.40 7.93
N LEU A 129 -0.23 6.75 7.01
CA LEU A 129 0.49 7.40 5.92
C LEU A 129 0.13 6.71 4.59
N TYR A 130 -0.34 7.51 3.64
CA TYR A 130 -0.55 7.10 2.26
C TYR A 130 0.34 7.94 1.34
N LEU A 131 1.17 7.27 0.54
CA LEU A 131 2.10 7.86 -0.42
C LEU A 131 1.79 7.34 -1.81
N ASP A 132 1.54 8.25 -2.73
CA ASP A 132 1.36 7.97 -4.15
C ASP A 132 2.43 8.73 -4.95
N PHE A 133 3.34 7.96 -5.52
CA PHE A 133 4.48 8.36 -6.34
C PHE A 133 4.20 8.25 -7.84
N ASN A 134 2.98 7.90 -8.26
CA ASN A 134 2.63 7.69 -9.67
C ASN A 134 3.09 8.88 -10.51
N ASN A 135 3.82 8.62 -11.60
CA ASN A 135 4.38 9.60 -12.52
C ASN A 135 5.52 10.52 -11.99
N THR A 136 6.01 10.37 -10.74
CA THR A 136 6.88 11.39 -10.09
C THR A 136 8.21 10.90 -9.52
N ALA A 137 8.45 9.60 -9.48
CA ALA A 137 9.54 9.03 -8.69
C ALA A 137 10.95 9.42 -9.12
N TYR A 138 11.20 9.63 -10.42
CA TYR A 138 12.53 10.04 -10.94
C TYR A 138 13.02 11.41 -10.47
N GLN A 139 12.27 12.08 -9.60
CA GLN A 139 12.52 13.45 -9.18
C GLN A 139 12.85 13.59 -7.72
N TYR A 140 12.61 12.53 -6.94
CA TYR A 140 13.04 12.43 -5.56
C TYR A 140 14.21 11.46 -5.52
N ASN A 141 15.37 11.95 -5.10
CA ASN A 141 16.53 11.09 -4.92
C ASN A 141 16.49 10.36 -3.58
N LYS A 142 15.69 10.87 -2.61
CA LYS A 142 15.62 10.34 -1.26
C LYS A 142 14.25 10.53 -0.58
N LEU A 143 13.81 9.51 0.14
CA LEU A 143 12.63 9.50 1.01
C LEU A 143 13.06 9.19 2.44
N GLU A 144 12.76 10.08 3.38
CA GLU A 144 13.01 9.89 4.81
C GLU A 144 11.69 9.93 5.57
N ILE A 145 11.33 8.81 6.22
CA ILE A 145 10.12 8.72 7.05
C ILE A 145 10.53 8.45 8.50
N ASN A 146 10.21 9.38 9.40
CA ASN A 146 10.37 9.21 10.84
C ASN A 146 9.03 9.50 11.54
N ALA A 147 8.26 8.44 11.73
CA ALA A 147 6.94 8.45 12.34
C ALA A 147 6.80 7.25 13.31
N PRO A 148 7.35 7.34 14.54
CA PRO A 148 7.36 6.22 15.49
C PRO A 148 5.96 5.72 15.90
N ALA A 149 4.92 6.55 15.81
CA ALA A 149 3.53 6.15 16.10
C ALA A 149 2.77 5.57 14.89
N LEU A 150 3.45 5.35 13.76
CA LEU A 150 2.81 4.90 12.52
C LEU A 150 2.29 3.48 12.70
N GLU A 151 1.01 3.26 12.40
CA GLU A 151 0.29 1.99 12.50
C GLU A 151 -0.02 1.41 11.11
N TYR A 152 -0.20 2.29 10.10
CA TYR A 152 -0.55 1.92 8.72
C TYR A 152 0.30 2.71 7.73
N LEU A 153 0.92 2.01 6.77
CA LEU A 153 1.64 2.55 5.63
C LEU A 153 1.03 2.02 4.33
N CYS A 154 0.69 2.91 3.41
CA CYS A 154 0.42 2.57 2.03
C CYS A 154 1.37 3.34 1.12
N PHE A 155 2.03 2.61 0.22
CA PHE A 155 2.91 3.14 -0.81
C PHE A 155 2.41 2.63 -2.16
N SER A 156 2.21 3.54 -3.11
CA SER A 156 1.79 3.25 -4.47
C SER A 156 2.66 4.06 -5.45
N GLY A 157 3.09 3.45 -6.56
CA GLY A 157 3.92 4.09 -7.59
C GLY A 157 5.37 3.61 -7.59
N TYR A 158 6.31 4.36 -8.19
CA TYR A 158 7.68 3.85 -8.32
C TYR A 158 8.52 3.99 -7.06
N VAL A 159 9.29 2.95 -6.75
CA VAL A 159 10.28 2.94 -5.66
C VAL A 159 11.52 3.73 -6.07
N ILE A 160 11.99 4.62 -5.19
CA ILE A 160 13.22 5.39 -5.42
C ILE A 160 14.42 4.72 -4.75
N GLU A 161 15.64 5.03 -5.20
CA GLU A 161 16.87 4.37 -4.73
C GLU A 161 17.12 4.54 -3.23
N ASN A 162 16.95 5.75 -2.68
CA ASN A 162 17.28 6.02 -1.27
C ASN A 162 16.03 6.17 -0.40
N VAL A 163 15.42 5.05 -0.01
CA VAL A 163 14.34 5.03 0.99
C VAL A 163 14.90 4.71 2.38
N LEU A 164 14.69 5.63 3.33
CA LEU A 164 15.04 5.47 4.74
C LEU A 164 13.79 5.53 5.60
N LEU A 165 13.41 4.38 6.14
CA LEU A 165 12.40 4.28 7.19
C LEU A 165 13.09 4.31 8.54
N GLY A 166 12.65 5.22 9.42
CA GLY A 166 13.04 5.23 10.82
C GLY A 166 12.56 3.97 11.54
N ILE A 167 12.74 3.93 12.86
CA ILE A 167 12.25 2.81 13.66
C ILE A 167 10.71 2.89 13.76
N LEU A 168 10.02 2.14 12.90
CA LEU A 168 8.55 2.08 12.82
C LEU A 168 7.99 0.94 13.70
N SER A 169 8.33 0.92 15.00
CA SER A 169 7.98 -0.18 15.91
C SER A 169 6.47 -0.43 16.08
N ASN A 170 5.63 0.55 15.80
CA ASN A 170 4.17 0.43 15.89
C ASN A 170 3.50 0.04 14.58
N LEU A 171 4.26 -0.11 13.48
CA LEU A 171 3.69 -0.38 12.16
C LEU A 171 3.05 -1.77 12.15
N VAL A 172 1.74 -1.80 11.98
CA VAL A 172 0.93 -3.03 11.97
C VAL A 172 0.76 -3.52 10.55
N GLU A 173 0.45 -2.62 9.63
CA GLU A 173 0.06 -2.94 8.27
C GLU A 173 0.83 -2.10 7.25
N ALA A 174 1.34 -2.78 6.22
CA ALA A 174 1.98 -2.15 5.07
C ALA A 174 1.35 -2.68 3.77
N VAL A 175 0.94 -1.75 2.91
CA VAL A 175 0.40 -2.01 1.57
C VAL A 175 1.37 -1.41 0.56
N ILE A 176 2.02 -2.25 -0.24
CA ILE A 176 3.04 -1.82 -1.20
C ILE A 176 2.57 -2.22 -2.60
N GLU A 177 2.24 -1.21 -3.39
CA GLU A 177 1.90 -1.29 -4.80
C GLU A 177 3.00 -0.57 -5.58
N VAL A 178 3.52 -1.17 -6.64
CA VAL A 178 4.62 -0.56 -7.40
C VAL A 178 4.32 -0.50 -8.88
N ASP A 179 4.71 0.61 -9.49
CA ASP A 179 4.65 0.76 -10.93
C ASP A 179 5.81 0.02 -11.62
N TYR A 180 5.57 -0.41 -12.85
CA TYR A 180 6.58 -1.02 -13.70
C TYR A 180 7.66 -0.03 -14.10
N ASP A 181 8.92 -0.39 -13.83
CA ASP A 181 10.09 0.39 -14.23
C ASP A 181 11.13 -0.48 -14.97
N GLU A 182 11.75 0.07 -16.01
CA GLU A 182 12.84 -0.56 -16.76
C GLU A 182 14.23 -0.25 -16.16
N ILE A 183 14.29 0.50 -15.05
CA ILE A 183 15.51 0.75 -14.30
C ILE A 183 16.22 -0.58 -13.98
N LYS A 184 17.51 -0.62 -14.32
CA LYS A 184 18.41 -1.69 -13.91
C LYS A 184 18.47 -1.72 -12.38
N ASP A 185 18.35 -2.91 -11.80
CA ASP A 185 18.35 -3.16 -10.34
C ASP A 185 17.11 -2.68 -9.58
N TYR A 186 16.00 -2.32 -10.26
CA TYR A 186 14.74 -1.94 -9.60
C TYR A 186 14.22 -3.00 -8.62
N GLY A 187 14.37 -4.29 -8.96
CA GLY A 187 14.05 -5.39 -8.03
C GLY A 187 14.87 -5.37 -6.73
N ASN A 188 16.15 -4.96 -6.77
CA ASN A 188 16.97 -4.81 -5.57
C ASN A 188 16.50 -3.61 -4.73
N MET A 189 16.08 -2.51 -5.35
CA MET A 189 15.52 -1.34 -4.65
C MET A 189 14.22 -1.69 -3.91
N ILE A 190 13.32 -2.41 -4.59
CA ILE A 190 12.09 -2.95 -3.99
C ILE A 190 12.44 -3.84 -2.79
N MET A 191 13.43 -4.73 -2.94
CA MET A 191 13.86 -5.59 -1.86
C MET A 191 14.35 -4.80 -0.64
N ASP A 192 15.26 -3.84 -0.83
CA ASP A 192 15.78 -3.01 0.24
C ASP A 192 14.69 -2.18 0.94
N PHE A 193 13.64 -1.80 0.21
CA PHE A 193 12.46 -1.17 0.80
C PHE A 193 11.67 -2.16 1.68
N ILE A 194 11.39 -3.37 1.18
CA ILE A 194 10.67 -4.41 1.93
C ILE A 194 11.44 -4.87 3.18
N LYS A 195 12.78 -4.95 3.13
CA LYS A 195 13.62 -5.33 4.29
C LYS A 195 13.31 -4.45 5.52
N GLN A 196 13.04 -3.17 5.30
CA GLN A 196 12.76 -2.20 6.35
C GLN A 196 11.36 -2.39 6.99
N LEU A 197 10.50 -3.24 6.41
CA LEU A 197 9.14 -3.54 6.87
C LEU A 197 9.03 -4.88 7.62
N SER A 198 10.16 -5.48 8.01
CA SER A 198 10.21 -6.83 8.62
C SER A 198 9.40 -7.03 9.91
N ASN A 199 9.03 -5.95 10.60
CA ASN A 199 8.31 -6.00 11.88
C ASN A 199 6.77 -6.00 11.74
N VAL A 200 6.22 -5.82 10.54
CA VAL A 200 4.76 -5.70 10.33
C VAL A 200 4.00 -7.00 10.63
N LYS A 201 2.72 -6.86 10.93
CA LYS A 201 1.80 -7.99 11.16
C LYS A 201 0.98 -8.35 9.92
N SER A 202 0.74 -7.36 9.06
CA SER A 202 0.03 -7.47 7.80
C SER A 202 0.86 -6.85 6.68
N LEU A 203 1.08 -7.61 5.62
CA LEU A 203 1.80 -7.14 4.43
C LEU A 203 0.97 -7.45 3.19
N HIS A 204 0.78 -6.45 2.33
CA HIS A 204 0.21 -6.61 1.00
C HIS A 204 1.25 -6.24 -0.04
N LEU A 205 1.39 -7.13 -1.03
CA LEU A 205 2.34 -7.04 -2.13
C LEU A 205 1.57 -7.21 -3.45
N ASP A 206 1.64 -6.21 -4.32
CA ASP A 206 0.95 -6.23 -5.62
C ASP A 206 1.64 -7.12 -6.67
N SER A 207 0.96 -7.37 -7.79
CA SER A 207 1.43 -8.29 -8.81
C SER A 207 2.70 -7.80 -9.51
N THR A 208 2.87 -6.49 -9.69
CA THR A 208 4.04 -5.87 -10.32
C THR A 208 5.29 -6.04 -9.46
N LEU A 209 5.19 -5.78 -8.16
CA LEU A 209 6.26 -5.94 -7.19
C LEU A 209 6.77 -7.37 -7.19
N THR A 210 5.86 -8.35 -7.17
CA THR A 210 6.25 -9.76 -7.13
C THR A 210 7.00 -10.18 -8.39
N GLN A 211 6.72 -9.58 -9.56
CA GLN A 211 7.51 -9.82 -10.78
C GLN A 211 8.96 -9.35 -10.65
N PHE A 212 9.16 -8.18 -10.05
CA PHE A 212 10.51 -7.65 -9.84
C PHE A 212 11.28 -8.44 -8.79
N LEU A 213 10.59 -8.97 -7.77
CA LEU A 213 11.22 -9.89 -6.82
C LEU A 213 11.71 -11.18 -7.50
N CYS A 214 11.00 -11.70 -8.49
CA CYS A 214 11.47 -12.86 -9.28
C CYS A 214 12.76 -12.57 -10.05
N LYS A 215 12.95 -11.32 -10.48
CA LYS A 215 14.12 -10.88 -11.28
C LYS A 215 15.28 -10.37 -10.42
N ALA A 216 15.10 -10.27 -9.10
CA ALA A 216 16.12 -9.73 -8.22
C ALA A 216 17.33 -10.68 -8.15
N THR A 217 18.54 -10.11 -8.17
CA THR A 217 19.78 -10.90 -8.23
C THR A 217 20.15 -11.53 -6.89
N LYS A 218 19.58 -11.06 -5.78
CA LYS A 218 19.81 -11.58 -4.43
C LYS A 218 18.52 -11.59 -3.63
N PHE A 219 17.93 -12.77 -3.42
CA PHE A 219 16.79 -12.90 -2.51
C PHE A 219 17.26 -12.95 -1.04
N ASP A 220 17.58 -11.78 -0.48
CA ASP A 220 18.09 -11.59 0.89
C ASP A 220 17.14 -10.74 1.74
N LEU A 221 16.00 -11.31 2.14
CA LEU A 221 15.05 -10.66 3.04
C LEU A 221 15.20 -11.19 4.47
N PRO A 222 15.04 -10.35 5.50
CA PRO A 222 15.02 -10.80 6.89
C PRO A 222 13.78 -11.65 7.19
N MET A 223 13.83 -12.36 8.32
CA MET A 223 12.67 -13.08 8.84
C MET A 223 11.58 -12.09 9.30
N PHE A 224 10.35 -12.31 8.85
CA PHE A 224 9.14 -11.60 9.24
C PHE A 224 8.49 -12.29 10.45
N HIS A 225 9.11 -12.18 11.62
CA HIS A 225 8.65 -12.90 12.82
C HIS A 225 7.23 -12.51 13.28
N ASN A 226 6.77 -11.30 12.98
CA ASN A 226 5.46 -10.81 13.41
C ASN A 226 4.36 -10.98 12.36
N LEU A 227 4.71 -11.38 11.14
CA LEU A 227 3.78 -11.41 10.02
C LEU A 227 2.76 -12.53 10.21
N ALA A 228 1.50 -12.14 10.38
CA ALA A 228 0.36 -13.02 10.60
C ALA A 228 -0.59 -13.03 9.39
N PHE A 229 -0.58 -11.98 8.58
CA PHE A 229 -1.37 -11.85 7.37
C PHE A 229 -0.48 -11.44 6.19
N LEU A 230 -0.56 -12.18 5.09
CA LEU A 230 0.09 -11.86 3.82
C LEU A 230 -0.97 -11.86 2.73
N ASN A 231 -1.10 -10.74 2.02
CA ASN A 231 -1.80 -10.68 0.76
C ASN A 231 -0.76 -10.58 -0.37
N PHE A 232 -0.73 -11.59 -1.23
CA PHE A 232 0.28 -11.79 -2.25
C PHE A 232 -0.39 -11.87 -3.61
N HIS A 233 -0.22 -10.82 -4.41
CA HIS A 233 -0.73 -10.76 -5.77
C HIS A 233 0.36 -11.21 -6.74
N VAL A 234 -0.04 -11.92 -7.79
CA VAL A 234 0.91 -12.47 -8.76
C VAL A 234 0.33 -12.47 -10.15
N GLY A 235 1.17 -12.23 -11.15
CA GLY A 235 0.81 -12.49 -12.55
C GLY A 235 0.72 -13.99 -12.85
N ALA A 236 0.32 -14.33 -14.08
CA ALA A 236 -0.04 -15.70 -14.46
C ALA A 236 1.05 -16.77 -14.22
N CYS A 237 2.34 -16.40 -14.12
CA CYS A 237 3.45 -17.36 -14.12
C CYS A 237 4.52 -17.11 -13.03
N LEU A 238 4.34 -16.18 -12.08
CA LEU A 238 5.46 -15.65 -11.24
C LEU A 238 5.36 -15.96 -9.72
N TRP A 239 4.74 -17.07 -9.36
CA TRP A 239 4.53 -17.48 -7.97
C TRP A 239 5.75 -18.10 -7.27
N HIS A 240 6.90 -18.22 -7.93
CA HIS A 240 8.12 -18.83 -7.38
C HIS A 240 8.75 -18.08 -6.20
N VAL A 241 8.38 -16.81 -6.01
CA VAL A 241 8.82 -16.01 -4.85
C VAL A 241 8.02 -16.36 -3.59
N LEU A 242 6.78 -16.84 -3.74
CA LEU A 242 5.91 -17.14 -2.60
C LEU A 242 6.55 -18.12 -1.60
N PRO A 243 7.15 -19.27 -2.00
CA PRO A 243 7.83 -20.18 -1.08
C PRO A 243 8.90 -19.51 -0.24
N HIS A 244 9.73 -18.68 -0.88
CA HIS A 244 10.81 -17.97 -0.20
C HIS A 244 10.23 -17.01 0.84
N LEU A 245 9.17 -16.26 0.52
CA LEU A 245 8.48 -15.41 1.49
C LEU A 245 7.84 -16.20 2.63
N LEU A 246 7.23 -17.35 2.33
CA LEU A 246 6.62 -18.22 3.34
C LEU A 246 7.65 -18.78 4.32
N HIS A 247 8.85 -19.13 3.86
CA HIS A 247 9.96 -19.53 4.72
C HIS A 247 10.38 -18.42 5.68
N LEU A 248 10.30 -17.17 5.24
CA LEU A 248 10.63 -16.00 6.05
C LEU A 248 9.52 -15.60 7.01
N ALA A 249 8.30 -16.13 6.87
CA ALA A 249 7.13 -15.76 7.65
C ALA A 249 6.61 -16.91 8.53
N PRO A 250 7.37 -17.37 9.55
CA PRO A 250 7.09 -18.62 10.28
C PRO A 250 5.76 -18.63 11.05
N ASN A 251 5.23 -17.45 11.38
CA ASN A 251 4.01 -17.27 12.17
C ASN A 251 2.77 -16.89 11.32
N LEU A 252 2.87 -17.02 9.99
CA LEU A 252 1.79 -16.65 9.08
C LEU A 252 0.52 -17.45 9.36
N ALA A 253 -0.58 -16.74 9.65
CA ALA A 253 -1.87 -17.34 9.98
C ALA A 253 -2.88 -17.22 8.84
N VAL A 254 -2.76 -16.20 8.00
CA VAL A 254 -3.64 -15.94 6.86
C VAL A 254 -2.80 -15.67 5.61
N LEU A 255 -3.08 -16.42 4.56
CA LEU A 255 -2.50 -16.19 3.23
C LEU A 255 -3.64 -15.90 2.25
N VAL A 256 -3.60 -14.74 1.62
CA VAL A 256 -4.38 -14.41 0.43
C VAL A 256 -3.43 -14.47 -0.76
N PHE A 257 -3.76 -15.31 -1.72
CA PHE A 257 -3.03 -15.50 -2.96
C PHE A 257 -3.95 -15.08 -4.11
N GLU A 258 -3.60 -14.00 -4.79
CA GLU A 258 -4.42 -13.41 -5.86
C GLU A 258 -3.67 -13.50 -7.18
N LYS A 259 -4.21 -14.30 -8.10
CA LYS A 259 -3.70 -14.42 -9.47
C LYS A 259 -4.41 -13.40 -10.35
N GLU A 260 -3.63 -12.49 -10.92
CA GLU A 260 -4.10 -11.46 -11.86
C GLU A 260 -3.77 -11.86 -13.31
N GLU A 261 -4.72 -11.65 -14.22
CA GLU A 261 -4.50 -11.78 -15.66
C GLU A 261 -3.68 -10.59 -16.17
N THR A 262 -2.36 -10.62 -15.93
CA THR A 262 -1.45 -9.64 -16.52
C THR A 262 -1.25 -10.00 -18.00
N GLY A 263 -1.86 -9.25 -18.92
CA GLY A 263 -1.84 -9.50 -20.38
C GLY A 263 -0.48 -9.35 -21.07
N PHE A 264 0.64 -9.45 -20.35
CA PHE A 264 1.98 -9.09 -20.82
C PHE A 264 2.99 -10.23 -20.87
N TYR A 265 2.69 -11.45 -20.39
CA TYR A 265 3.68 -12.54 -20.35
C TYR A 265 3.10 -13.91 -20.73
N VAL A 266 3.87 -14.64 -21.52
CA VAL A 266 3.71 -16.07 -21.82
C VAL A 266 4.59 -16.83 -20.83
N CYS A 267 4.07 -17.85 -20.15
CA CYS A 267 4.86 -18.65 -19.20
C CYS A 267 6.00 -19.39 -19.93
N ASP A 268 7.21 -19.35 -19.38
CA ASP A 268 8.33 -20.18 -19.84
C ASP A 268 8.29 -21.54 -19.10
N GLU A 269 8.81 -22.60 -19.72
CA GLU A 269 8.76 -23.97 -19.19
C GLU A 269 9.46 -24.14 -17.82
N GLU A 270 10.35 -23.23 -17.43
CA GLU A 270 11.04 -23.23 -16.13
C GLU A 270 10.07 -23.12 -14.94
N ASP A 271 8.92 -22.48 -15.12
CA ASP A 271 7.94 -22.21 -14.07
C ASP A 271 7.32 -23.50 -13.49
N THR A 272 7.28 -24.56 -14.30
CA THR A 272 6.77 -25.88 -13.92
C THR A 272 7.72 -26.59 -12.96
N SER A 273 9.03 -26.48 -13.21
CA SER A 273 10.07 -27.15 -12.42
C SER A 273 10.17 -26.62 -11.00
N ILE A 274 9.89 -25.33 -10.79
CA ILE A 274 10.00 -24.69 -9.48
C ILE A 274 8.81 -25.04 -8.59
N ILE A 275 7.60 -25.20 -9.14
CA ILE A 275 6.46 -25.74 -8.40
C ILE A 275 6.78 -27.16 -7.92
N GLU A 276 7.40 -27.97 -8.76
CA GLU A 276 7.87 -29.29 -8.36
C GLU A 276 8.93 -29.19 -7.27
N ARG A 277 9.83 -28.19 -7.31
CA ARG A 277 10.77 -27.90 -6.20
C ARG A 277 10.06 -27.46 -4.92
N MET A 278 9.01 -26.65 -4.98
CA MET A 278 8.16 -26.32 -3.82
C MET A 278 7.59 -27.57 -3.15
N PHE A 279 7.27 -28.59 -3.96
CA PHE A 279 6.73 -29.85 -3.48
C PHE A 279 7.80 -30.87 -3.06
N ASN A 280 9.08 -30.60 -3.35
CA ASN A 280 10.21 -31.49 -3.08
C ASN A 280 11.16 -30.99 -1.97
N GLU A 281 11.18 -29.68 -1.66
CA GLU A 281 12.00 -29.09 -0.58
C GLU A 281 11.26 -29.06 0.77
N ASP A 282 12.00 -28.89 1.88
CA ASP A 282 11.45 -28.79 3.24
C ASP A 282 10.41 -27.67 3.31
N PHE A 283 9.17 -28.03 3.59
CA PHE A 283 8.04 -27.13 3.45
C PHE A 283 8.07 -25.97 4.47
N PRO A 284 7.59 -24.76 4.12
CA PRO A 284 7.54 -23.63 5.05
C PRO A 284 6.80 -23.98 6.34
N ILE A 285 7.46 -23.77 7.48
CA ILE A 285 6.95 -24.09 8.81
C ILE A 285 5.58 -23.42 9.05
N CYS A 286 5.36 -22.24 8.50
CA CYS A 286 4.13 -21.48 8.69
C CYS A 286 2.88 -22.20 8.20
N ILE A 287 2.97 -22.94 7.09
CA ILE A 287 1.80 -23.65 6.55
C ILE A 287 1.43 -24.83 7.45
N SER A 288 2.40 -25.61 7.92
CA SER A 288 2.13 -26.79 8.74
C SER A 288 1.71 -26.45 10.18
N SER A 289 2.18 -25.33 10.72
CA SER A 289 2.04 -25.00 12.15
C SER A 289 1.12 -23.83 12.48
N HIS A 290 0.93 -22.85 11.59
CA HIS A 290 0.23 -21.59 11.92
C HIS A 290 -0.90 -21.21 10.97
N LEU A 291 -0.87 -21.67 9.72
CA LEU A 291 -1.84 -21.28 8.70
C LEU A 291 -3.25 -21.77 9.08
N LYS A 292 -4.16 -20.82 9.26
CA LYS A 292 -5.57 -21.01 9.63
C LYS A 292 -6.51 -20.70 8.48
N THR A 293 -6.13 -19.80 7.59
CA THR A 293 -6.98 -19.35 6.50
C THR A 293 -6.17 -19.18 5.23
N PHE A 294 -6.67 -19.75 4.14
CA PHE A 294 -6.10 -19.60 2.81
C PHE A 294 -7.17 -19.12 1.83
N HIS A 295 -6.88 -18.06 1.09
CA HIS A 295 -7.73 -17.57 -0.01
C HIS A 295 -6.93 -17.67 -1.31
N PHE A 296 -7.51 -18.30 -2.31
CA PHE A 296 -7.01 -18.29 -3.69
C PHE A 296 -8.02 -17.51 -4.54
N ILE A 297 -7.62 -16.36 -5.05
CA ILE A 297 -8.40 -15.52 -5.98
C ILE A 297 -7.81 -15.66 -7.40
N GLY A 298 -8.65 -15.70 -8.42
CA GLY A 298 -8.21 -15.86 -9.82
C GLY A 298 -7.90 -17.31 -10.20
N PHE A 299 -8.53 -18.28 -9.54
CA PHE A 299 -8.30 -19.70 -9.80
C PHE A 299 -8.88 -20.13 -11.15
N GLU A 300 -8.09 -20.81 -11.99
CA GLU A 300 -8.49 -21.26 -13.34
C GLU A 300 -8.69 -22.79 -13.41
N GLY A 301 -8.31 -23.52 -12.37
CA GLY A 301 -8.49 -24.99 -12.33
C GLY A 301 -7.45 -25.74 -13.12
N SER A 302 -6.29 -25.13 -13.39
CA SER A 302 -5.18 -25.84 -14.02
C SER A 302 -4.67 -26.96 -13.12
N THR A 303 -4.01 -27.95 -13.73
CA THR A 303 -3.41 -29.08 -12.99
C THR A 303 -2.41 -28.62 -11.93
N TYR A 304 -1.68 -27.53 -12.18
CA TYR A 304 -0.70 -26.97 -11.25
C TYR A 304 -1.37 -26.27 -10.05
N GLU A 305 -2.43 -25.50 -10.30
CA GLU A 305 -3.20 -24.85 -9.24
C GLU A 305 -3.88 -25.88 -8.33
N LEU A 306 -4.45 -26.94 -8.92
CA LEU A 306 -5.01 -28.06 -8.18
C LEU A 306 -3.95 -28.79 -7.33
N LYS A 307 -2.76 -29.03 -7.88
CA LYS A 307 -1.63 -29.60 -7.13
C LYS A 307 -1.24 -28.72 -5.95
N PHE A 308 -1.15 -27.41 -6.14
CA PHE A 308 -0.81 -26.46 -5.07
C PHE A 308 -1.84 -26.44 -3.95
N VAL A 309 -3.11 -26.29 -4.31
CA VAL A 309 -4.21 -26.34 -3.34
C VAL A 309 -4.20 -27.68 -2.61
N GLY A 310 -4.05 -28.79 -3.34
CA GLY A 310 -3.96 -30.13 -2.76
C GLY A 310 -2.81 -30.29 -1.78
N HIS A 311 -1.66 -29.69 -2.08
CA HIS A 311 -0.52 -29.72 -1.18
C HIS A 311 -0.76 -28.89 0.10
N ILE A 312 -1.33 -27.69 -0.01
CA ILE A 312 -1.71 -26.90 1.17
C ILE A 312 -2.71 -27.70 2.03
N LEU A 313 -3.73 -28.30 1.43
CA LEU A 313 -4.71 -29.12 2.16
C LEU A 313 -4.08 -30.31 2.87
N LYS A 314 -3.12 -30.98 2.21
CA LYS A 314 -2.40 -32.14 2.74
C LYS A 314 -1.41 -31.79 3.86
N THR A 315 -0.92 -30.56 3.92
CA THR A 315 0.13 -30.18 4.88
C THR A 315 -0.37 -29.26 6.00
N ALA A 316 -1.37 -28.41 5.73
CA ALA A 316 -1.86 -27.42 6.67
C ALA A 316 -2.78 -28.03 7.75
N ARG A 317 -2.15 -28.54 8.80
CA ARG A 317 -2.83 -29.22 9.92
C ARG A 317 -3.84 -28.35 10.66
N PHE A 318 -3.60 -27.04 10.75
CA PHE A 318 -4.45 -26.11 11.52
C PHE A 318 -5.39 -25.26 10.65
N LEU A 319 -5.49 -25.58 9.35
CA LEU A 319 -6.33 -24.85 8.41
C LEU A 319 -7.81 -24.98 8.79
N LYS A 320 -8.50 -23.85 8.95
CA LYS A 320 -9.92 -23.77 9.30
C LYS A 320 -10.78 -23.46 8.10
N SER A 321 -10.31 -22.57 7.22
CA SER A 321 -11.04 -22.17 6.02
C SER A 321 -10.11 -22.09 4.81
N MET A 322 -10.62 -22.59 3.69
CA MET A 322 -10.02 -22.43 2.37
C MET A 322 -11.09 -21.87 1.44
N THR A 323 -10.84 -20.70 0.86
CA THR A 323 -11.76 -20.06 -0.08
C THR A 323 -11.08 -19.99 -1.44
N ILE A 324 -11.75 -20.48 -2.47
CA ILE A 324 -11.26 -20.46 -3.85
C ILE A 324 -12.25 -19.66 -4.68
N SER A 325 -11.78 -18.60 -5.32
CA SER A 325 -12.60 -17.70 -6.13
C SER A 325 -12.16 -17.78 -7.58
N SER A 326 -13.12 -18.01 -8.49
CA SER A 326 -12.85 -18.12 -9.92
C SER A 326 -13.79 -17.23 -10.71
N ALA A 327 -13.23 -16.34 -11.54
CA ALA A 327 -13.99 -15.49 -12.45
C ALA A 327 -14.20 -16.14 -13.84
N ASN A 328 -13.27 -17.01 -14.27
CA ASN A 328 -13.14 -17.37 -15.68
C ASN A 328 -13.43 -18.85 -15.99
N ILE A 329 -13.81 -19.66 -15.00
CA ILE A 329 -14.18 -21.06 -15.26
C ILE A 329 -15.63 -21.16 -15.72
N HIS A 330 -15.85 -21.74 -16.91
CA HIS A 330 -17.18 -22.03 -17.45
C HIS A 330 -17.97 -22.98 -16.53
N SER A 331 -19.31 -22.85 -16.50
CA SER A 331 -20.17 -23.54 -15.53
C SER A 331 -20.03 -25.07 -15.50
N GLU A 332 -19.77 -25.72 -16.65
CA GLU A 332 -19.58 -27.19 -16.71
C GLU A 332 -18.22 -27.63 -16.16
N GLU A 333 -17.16 -26.86 -16.44
CA GLU A 333 -15.81 -27.12 -15.91
C GLU A 333 -15.73 -26.82 -14.42
N LYS A 334 -16.45 -25.79 -13.96
CA LYS A 334 -16.56 -25.41 -12.55
C LYS A 334 -17.03 -26.58 -11.70
N PHE A 335 -18.01 -27.36 -12.17
CA PHE A 335 -18.47 -28.54 -11.44
C PHE A 335 -17.40 -29.63 -11.33
N ARG A 336 -16.63 -29.87 -12.40
CA ARG A 336 -15.53 -30.86 -12.40
C ARG A 336 -14.43 -30.45 -11.43
N VAL A 337 -13.99 -29.20 -11.52
CA VAL A 337 -12.95 -28.61 -10.66
C VAL A 337 -13.35 -28.65 -9.18
N VAL A 338 -14.58 -28.24 -8.85
CA VAL A 338 -15.09 -28.31 -7.47
C VAL A 338 -15.11 -29.75 -6.97
N LYS A 339 -15.53 -30.71 -7.81
CA LYS A 339 -15.53 -32.12 -7.44
C LYS A 339 -14.12 -32.61 -7.15
N GLU A 340 -13.13 -32.28 -7.99
CA GLU A 340 -11.74 -32.63 -7.76
C GLU A 340 -11.20 -32.02 -6.46
N LEU A 341 -11.45 -30.73 -6.22
CA LEU A 341 -11.05 -30.02 -5.00
C LEU A 341 -11.58 -30.69 -3.72
N LEU A 342 -12.85 -31.11 -3.73
CA LEU A 342 -13.48 -31.77 -2.58
C LEU A 342 -12.93 -33.19 -2.31
N MET A 343 -12.36 -33.82 -3.33
CA MET A 343 -11.74 -35.16 -3.25
C MET A 343 -10.28 -35.11 -2.81
N LEU A 344 -9.65 -33.93 -2.77
CA LEU A 344 -8.26 -33.79 -2.33
C LEU A 344 -8.10 -34.20 -0.85
N PRO A 345 -6.99 -34.88 -0.50
CA PRO A 345 -6.71 -35.27 0.88
C PRO A 345 -6.50 -34.03 1.74
N ARG A 346 -7.01 -34.09 2.98
CA ARG A 346 -6.97 -32.98 3.94
C ARG A 346 -6.39 -33.45 5.26
N GLU A 347 -5.39 -32.74 5.75
CA GLU A 347 -4.82 -32.99 7.07
C GLU A 347 -5.71 -32.42 8.18
N SER A 348 -6.25 -31.22 7.96
CA SER A 348 -7.23 -30.62 8.86
C SER A 348 -8.63 -31.16 8.60
N ARG A 349 -9.18 -31.89 9.58
CA ARG A 349 -10.56 -32.41 9.56
C ARG A 349 -11.61 -31.32 9.72
N THR A 350 -11.23 -30.15 10.23
CA THR A 350 -12.15 -29.02 10.46
C THR A 350 -12.17 -28.02 9.32
N CYS A 351 -11.31 -28.20 8.30
CA CYS A 351 -11.20 -27.27 7.18
C CYS A 351 -12.48 -27.25 6.34
N GLN A 352 -13.10 -26.08 6.23
CA GLN A 352 -14.21 -25.80 5.33
C GLN A 352 -13.67 -25.23 4.02
N ILE A 353 -14.05 -25.87 2.90
CA ILE A 353 -13.71 -25.39 1.55
C ILE A 353 -14.94 -24.67 0.99
N ALA A 354 -14.76 -23.41 0.61
CA ALA A 354 -15.73 -22.62 -0.12
C ALA A 354 -15.21 -22.34 -1.53
N PHE A 355 -16.08 -22.48 -2.53
CA PHE A 355 -15.77 -22.13 -3.91
C PHE A 355 -16.80 -21.11 -4.39
N SER A 356 -16.35 -19.94 -4.84
CA SER A 356 -17.19 -18.85 -5.35
C SER A 356 -16.94 -18.56 -6.81
#